data_AF-A0A0J7JTJ8-F1
#
_entry.id   AF-A0A0J7JTJ8-F1
#
_cell.length_a   1.000
_cell.length_b   1.000
_cell.length_c   1.000
_cell.angle_alpha   90.00
_cell.angle_beta   90.00
_cell.angle_gamma   90.00
#
_symmetry.space_group_name_H-M   'P 1'
#
loop_
_entity.id
_entity.type
_entity.pdbx_description
1 polymer ?
#
loop_
_entity_poly.entity_id
_entity_poly.type
_entity_poly.pdbx_seq_one_letter_code
_entity_poly.pdbx_strand_id
1 'polypeptide(L)'
;MELLGVICIFITLVYVPYWYECTIAINSLKNDMYFIENIKKFGNIDKDISETALKKFTGDHLWYMGYHLSALGFFDERISLDEKRKMVKNLEKVNMDDEAPEEQNRRLEYSKSKKLSIADCVSQSIEFFEVQ
;
A
#
# COMPACT_ATOMS: atom_id res chain seq x y z
N MET A 1 9.05 20.21 -22.57
CA MET A 1 10.26 19.56 -22.03
C MET A 1 10.26 19.47 -20.51
N GLU A 2 9.52 20.32 -19.78
CA GLU A 2 9.43 20.27 -18.31
C GLU A 2 8.77 18.98 -17.78
N LEU A 3 7.65 18.53 -18.38
CA LEU A 3 6.94 17.33 -17.90
C LEU A 3 7.80 16.06 -17.91
N LEU A 4 8.59 15.84 -18.97
CA LEU A 4 9.49 14.69 -19.05
C LEU A 4 10.53 14.72 -17.92
N GLY A 5 11.07 15.90 -17.61
CA GLY A 5 12.01 16.07 -16.50
C GLY A 5 11.38 15.69 -15.16
N VAL A 6 10.17 16.17 -14.88
CA VAL A 6 9.47 15.84 -13.62
C VAL A 6 9.11 14.36 -13.54
N ILE A 7 8.69 13.73 -14.65
CA ILE A 7 8.45 12.29 -14.70
C ILE A 7 9.75 11.51 -14.44
N CYS A 8 10.88 11.91 -15.02
CA CYS A 8 12.17 11.28 -14.74
C CYS A 8 12.55 11.39 -13.25
N ILE A 9 12.31 12.54 -12.62
CA ILE A 9 12.53 12.73 -11.18
C ILE A 9 11.60 11.82 -10.37
N PHE A 10 10.31 11.74 -10.71
CA PHE A 10 9.37 10.83 -10.07
C PHE A 10 9.84 9.37 -10.17
N ILE A 11 10.20 8.92 -11.38
CA ILE A 11 10.63 7.54 -11.61
C ILE A 11 11.88 7.24 -10.78
N THR A 12 12.89 8.10 -10.84
CA THR A 12 14.18 7.86 -10.18
C THR A 12 14.13 7.96 -8.66
N LEU A 13 13.39 8.93 -8.12
CA LEU A 13 13.35 9.20 -6.68
C LEU A 13 12.20 8.50 -5.95
N VAL A 14 11.10 8.23 -6.63
CA VAL A 14 9.88 7.68 -6.01
C VAL A 14 9.62 6.25 -6.45
N TYR A 15 9.68 5.91 -7.74
CA TYR A 15 9.28 4.57 -8.20
C TYR A 15 10.39 3.51 -8.10
N VAL A 16 11.56 3.79 -8.71
CA VAL A 16 12.67 2.84 -8.81
C VAL A 16 13.15 2.30 -7.46
N PRO A 17 13.28 3.09 -6.38
CA PRO A 17 13.75 2.56 -5.10
C PRO A 17 12.91 1.40 -4.57
N TYR A 18 11.58 1.49 -4.67
CA TYR A 18 10.68 0.44 -4.18
C TYR A 18 10.53 -0.71 -5.18
N TRP A 19 10.56 -0.39 -6.47
CA TRP A 19 10.51 -1.42 -7.50
C TRP A 19 11.78 -2.28 -7.54
N TYR A 20 12.94 -1.70 -7.21
CA TYR A 20 14.19 -2.44 -7.12
C TYR A 20 14.16 -3.50 -6.00
N GLU A 21 13.53 -3.19 -4.86
CA GLU A 21 13.38 -4.11 -3.74
C GLU A 21 12.19 -5.07 -3.87
N CYS A 22 11.43 -5.04 -4.97
CA CYS A 22 10.19 -5.82 -5.11
C CYS A 22 10.39 -7.34 -5.03
N THR A 23 11.62 -7.81 -5.29
CA THR A 23 11.99 -9.22 -5.19
C THR A 23 12.04 -9.72 -3.75
N ILE A 24 12.12 -8.82 -2.76
CA ILE A 24 12.13 -9.16 -1.34
C ILE A 24 10.70 -9.11 -0.83
N ALA A 25 9.96 -10.21 -1.03
CA ALA A 25 8.53 -10.28 -0.71
C ALA A 25 8.22 -9.98 0.77
N ILE A 26 9.09 -10.35 1.70
CA ILE A 26 8.96 -10.05 3.14
C ILE A 26 8.88 -8.54 3.38
N ASN A 27 9.57 -7.75 2.56
CA ASN A 27 9.66 -6.31 2.70
C ASN A 27 8.50 -5.54 2.02
N SER A 28 7.69 -6.24 1.22
CA SER A 28 6.64 -5.64 0.37
C SER A 28 5.73 -4.69 1.14
N LEU A 29 5.10 -5.15 2.22
CA LEU A 29 4.11 -4.38 2.97
C LEU A 29 4.63 -3.01 3.44
N LYS A 30 5.82 -2.98 4.02
CA LYS A 30 6.42 -1.74 4.52
C LYS A 30 6.93 -0.87 3.36
N ASN A 31 7.42 -1.48 2.29
CA ASN A 31 7.86 -0.78 1.09
C ASN A 31 6.68 -0.10 0.38
N ASP A 32 5.54 -0.78 0.24
CA ASP A 32 4.31 -0.22 -0.34
C ASP A 32 3.82 1.00 0.43
N MET A 33 3.88 0.95 1.76
CA MET A 33 3.51 2.08 2.60
C MET A 33 4.42 3.29 2.42
N TYR A 34 5.74 3.08 2.44
CA TYR A 34 6.70 4.16 2.23
C TYR A 34 6.62 4.70 0.81
N PHE A 35 6.31 3.86 -0.17
CA PHE A 35 6.04 4.27 -1.54
C PHE A 35 4.87 5.24 -1.60
N ILE A 36 3.72 4.91 -1.00
CA ILE A 36 2.56 5.82 -0.92
C ILE A 36 2.93 7.13 -0.21
N GLU A 37 3.68 7.07 0.89
CA GLU A 37 4.12 8.27 1.61
C GLU A 37 5.04 9.14 0.74
N ASN A 38 5.94 8.55 -0.03
CA ASN A 38 6.83 9.27 -0.93
C ASN A 38 6.09 9.87 -2.12
N ILE A 39 5.06 9.22 -2.66
CA ILE A 39 4.19 9.84 -3.67
C ILE A 39 3.51 11.08 -3.06
N LYS A 40 2.93 10.98 -1.84
CA LYS A 40 2.32 12.13 -1.15
C LYS A 40 3.31 13.28 -0.95
N LYS A 41 4.56 13.00 -0.57
CA LYS A 41 5.62 14.01 -0.43
C LYS A 41 6.01 14.62 -1.78
N PHE A 42 5.98 13.83 -2.86
CA PHE A 42 6.25 14.31 -4.21
C PHE A 42 5.21 15.35 -4.68
N GLY A 43 4.01 15.37 -4.09
CA GLY A 43 3.02 16.42 -4.33
C GLY A 43 3.49 17.85 -4.01
N ASN A 44 4.57 18.01 -3.23
CA ASN A 44 5.22 19.32 -3.03
C ASN A 44 6.06 19.77 -4.24
N ILE A 45 6.44 18.84 -5.11
CA ILE A 45 7.18 19.08 -6.36
C ILE A 45 6.19 19.21 -7.51
N ASP A 46 5.31 18.21 -7.65
CA ASP A 46 4.27 18.18 -8.69
C ASP A 46 3.02 17.49 -8.15
N LYS A 47 1.98 18.30 -7.96
CA LYS A 47 0.71 17.87 -7.40
C LYS A 47 -0.05 16.93 -8.35
N ASP A 48 -0.06 17.24 -9.64
CA ASP A 48 -0.86 16.50 -10.63
C ASP A 48 -0.31 15.09 -10.84
N ILE A 49 1.02 14.95 -10.92
CA ILE A 49 1.69 13.65 -10.99
C ILE A 49 1.45 12.88 -9.70
N SER A 50 1.59 13.52 -8.53
CA SER A 50 1.33 12.88 -7.24
C SER A 50 -0.09 12.35 -7.12
N GLU A 51 -1.11 13.16 -7.43
CA GLU A 51 -2.51 12.76 -7.36
C GLU A 51 -2.85 11.66 -8.37
N THR A 52 -2.31 11.76 -9.59
CA THR A 52 -2.48 10.74 -10.63
C THR A 52 -1.82 9.42 -10.22
N ALA A 53 -0.59 9.47 -9.70
CA ALA A 53 0.13 8.29 -9.22
C ALA A 53 -0.58 7.66 -8.02
N LEU A 54 -0.99 8.45 -7.01
CA LEU A 54 -1.74 7.94 -5.86
C LEU A 54 -2.99 7.21 -6.32
N LYS A 55 -3.80 7.83 -7.18
CA LYS A 55 -5.01 7.20 -7.73
C LYS A 55 -4.70 5.89 -8.44
N LYS A 56 -3.66 5.86 -9.27
CA LYS A 56 -3.28 4.66 -10.02
C LYS A 56 -2.78 3.55 -9.10
N PHE A 57 -1.93 3.86 -8.14
CA PHE A 57 -1.30 2.85 -7.29
C PHE A 57 -2.25 2.31 -6.23
N THR A 58 -3.01 3.16 -5.55
CA THR A 58 -3.98 2.72 -4.54
C THR A 58 -5.24 2.12 -5.17
N GLY A 59 -5.58 2.50 -6.41
CA GLY A 59 -6.74 1.97 -7.14
C GLY A 59 -6.49 0.64 -7.84
N ASP A 60 -5.35 0.53 -8.54
CA ASP A 60 -5.13 -0.54 -9.52
C ASP A 60 -3.93 -1.46 -9.21
N HIS A 61 -2.86 -0.95 -8.59
CA HIS A 61 -1.61 -1.73 -8.44
C HIS A 61 -1.46 -2.43 -7.11
N LEU A 62 -1.90 -1.81 -6.01
CA LEU A 62 -1.77 -2.37 -4.66
C LEU A 62 -2.95 -3.28 -4.30
N TRP A 63 -3.53 -3.95 -5.29
CA TRP A 63 -4.61 -4.92 -5.09
C TRP A 63 -4.17 -6.06 -4.16
N TYR A 64 -2.90 -6.43 -4.15
CA TYR A 64 -2.39 -7.49 -3.27
C TYR A 64 -2.18 -7.05 -1.81
N MET A 65 -2.35 -5.76 -1.49
CA MET A 65 -2.03 -5.18 -0.18
C MET A 65 -3.13 -5.46 0.86
N GLY A 66 -3.27 -6.72 1.28
CA GLY A 66 -4.32 -7.16 2.22
C GLY A 66 -3.88 -8.19 3.27
N TYR A 67 -4.81 -9.02 3.72
CA TYR A 67 -4.56 -10.02 4.77
C TYR A 67 -3.43 -11.00 4.42
N HIS A 68 -3.32 -11.42 3.16
CA HIS A 68 -2.26 -12.31 2.70
C HIS A 68 -0.86 -11.66 2.77
N LEU A 69 -0.73 -10.39 2.37
CA LEU A 69 0.55 -9.67 2.48
C LEU A 69 0.91 -9.35 3.93
N SER A 70 -0.10 -9.22 4.79
CA SER A 70 0.09 -9.05 6.23
C SER A 70 0.77 -10.26 6.87
N ALA A 71 0.57 -11.45 6.31
CA ALA A 71 1.32 -12.64 6.71
C ALA A 71 2.82 -12.45 6.50
N LEU A 72 3.23 -11.89 5.34
CA LEU A 72 4.63 -11.58 5.05
C LEU A 72 5.19 -10.49 5.97
N GLY A 73 4.38 -9.49 6.31
CA GLY A 73 4.76 -8.44 7.26
C GLY A 73 5.13 -8.95 8.66
N PHE A 74 4.62 -10.10 9.10
CA PHE A 74 5.06 -10.69 10.37
C PHE A 74 6.53 -11.13 10.36
N PHE A 75 7.08 -11.45 9.20
CA PHE A 75 8.48 -11.85 9.03
C PHE A 75 9.41 -10.65 8.78
N ASP A 76 8.88 -9.46 8.52
CA ASP A 76 9.70 -8.25 8.33
C ASP A 76 10.24 -7.78 9.69
N GLU A 77 11.57 -7.84 9.87
CA GLU A 77 12.25 -7.39 11.08
C GLU A 77 12.17 -5.87 11.28
N ARG A 78 11.88 -5.12 10.21
CA ARG A 78 11.72 -3.67 10.24
C ARG A 78 10.37 -3.27 10.85
N ILE A 79 9.45 -4.20 11.05
CA ILE A 79 8.15 -4.00 11.72
C ILE A 79 8.32 -4.35 13.21
N SER A 80 8.00 -3.41 14.10
CA SER A 80 8.15 -3.61 15.53
C SER A 80 7.18 -4.67 16.07
N LEU A 81 7.54 -5.31 17.19
CA LEU A 81 6.67 -6.28 17.86
C LEU A 81 5.32 -5.67 18.26
N ASP A 82 5.30 -4.38 18.64
CA ASP A 82 4.06 -3.70 18.99
C ASP A 82 3.15 -3.47 17.77
N GLU A 83 3.71 -3.14 16.59
CA GLU A 83 2.93 -3.09 15.35
C GLU A 83 2.44 -4.49 14.97
N LYS A 84 3.27 -5.53 15.09
CA LYS A 84 2.85 -6.92 14.83
C LYS A 84 1.69 -7.35 15.74
N ARG A 85 1.72 -7.00 17.03
CA ARG A 85 0.60 -7.26 17.95
C ARG A 85 -0.68 -6.54 17.53
N LYS A 86 -0.58 -5.31 17.00
CA LYS A 86 -1.75 -4.60 16.47
C LYS A 86 -2.27 -5.24 15.19
N MET A 87 -1.39 -5.71 14.31
CA MET A 87 -1.77 -6.47 13.11
C MET A 87 -2.61 -7.70 13.50
N VAL A 88 -2.19 -8.49 14.50
CA VAL A 88 -2.95 -9.65 15.00
C VAL A 88 -4.33 -9.23 15.52
N LYS A 89 -4.41 -8.20 16.36
CA LYS A 89 -5.70 -7.69 16.87
C LYS A 89 -6.64 -7.20 15.76
N ASN A 90 -6.10 -6.74 14.64
CA ASN A 90 -6.88 -6.31 13.50
C ASN A 90 -7.32 -7.49 12.62
N LEU A 91 -6.52 -8.57 12.52
CA LEU A 91 -6.96 -9.84 11.92
C LEU A 91 -8.16 -10.42 12.67
N GLU A 92 -8.13 -10.43 14.00
CA GLU A 92 -9.21 -10.98 14.84
C GLU A 92 -10.57 -10.26 14.67
N LYS A 93 -10.58 -9.04 14.12
CA LYS A 93 -11.80 -8.27 13.85
C LYS A 93 -12.42 -8.57 12.48
N VAL A 94 -11.68 -9.23 11.60
CA VAL A 94 -12.19 -9.64 10.28
C VAL A 94 -12.87 -10.99 10.49
N ASN A 95 -14.22 -11.01 10.50
CA ASN A 95 -14.95 -12.27 10.48
C ASN A 95 -14.60 -13.01 9.18
N MET A 96 -14.22 -14.28 9.28
CA MET A 96 -13.89 -15.10 8.10
C MET A 96 -15.11 -15.45 7.23
N ASP A 97 -16.32 -15.15 7.73
CA ASP A 97 -17.61 -15.48 7.13
C ASP A 97 -18.30 -14.27 6.44
N ASP A 98 -17.75 -13.07 6.57
CA ASP A 98 -18.30 -11.87 5.92
C ASP A 98 -17.69 -11.70 4.51
N GLU A 99 -18.52 -11.85 3.48
CA GLU A 99 -18.23 -11.41 2.11
C GLU A 99 -17.66 -9.98 2.13
N ALA A 100 -16.63 -9.76 1.31
CA ALA A 100 -15.72 -8.63 1.36
C ALA A 100 -16.42 -7.28 1.62
N PRO A 101 -16.20 -6.62 2.78
CA PRO A 101 -16.78 -5.31 2.98
C PRO A 101 -16.09 -4.28 2.06
N GLU A 102 -16.81 -3.87 1.03
CA GLU A 102 -16.58 -2.75 0.09
C GLU A 102 -15.12 -2.27 -0.04
N GLU A 103 -14.33 -3.09 -0.73
CA GLU A 103 -12.92 -2.84 -1.08
C GLU A 103 -12.71 -1.45 -1.73
N GLN A 104 -13.70 -0.98 -2.49
CA GLN A 104 -13.67 0.30 -3.22
C GLN A 104 -13.76 1.54 -2.30
N ASN A 105 -14.50 1.47 -1.19
CA ASN A 105 -14.66 2.60 -0.27
C ASN A 105 -13.41 2.83 0.58
N ARG A 106 -12.60 1.78 0.83
CA ARG A 106 -11.34 1.89 1.58
C ARG A 106 -10.11 2.22 0.74
N ARG A 107 -10.05 1.83 -0.55
CA ARG A 107 -9.03 2.33 -1.50
C ARG A 107 -9.01 3.87 -1.57
N LEU A 108 -10.16 4.51 -1.37
CA LEU A 108 -10.32 5.96 -1.24
C LEU A 108 -9.83 6.52 0.11
N GLU A 109 -9.78 5.73 1.18
CA GLU A 109 -9.24 6.13 2.48
C GLU A 109 -7.71 6.19 2.47
N TYR A 110 -7.03 5.28 1.77
CA TYR A 110 -5.56 5.33 1.60
C TYR A 110 -5.10 6.62 0.93
N SER A 111 -5.85 7.13 -0.06
CA SER A 111 -5.54 8.39 -0.74
C SER A 111 -5.83 9.62 0.14
N LYS A 112 -6.84 9.55 1.03
CA LYS A 112 -7.27 10.65 1.91
C LYS A 112 -6.56 10.69 3.27
N SER A 113 -6.03 9.57 3.75
CA SER A 113 -5.42 9.43 5.08
C SER A 113 -4.09 10.19 5.19
N LYS A 114 -3.94 10.94 6.29
CA LYS A 114 -2.74 11.76 6.58
C LYS A 114 -1.60 10.93 7.20
N LYS A 115 -1.87 9.72 7.71
CA LYS A 115 -0.88 8.76 8.22
C LYS A 115 -1.48 7.37 8.23
N LEU A 116 -0.90 6.45 7.47
CA LEU A 116 -1.32 5.06 7.39
C LEU A 116 -0.48 4.24 8.39
N SER A 117 -1.08 3.42 9.24
CA SER A 117 -0.34 2.46 10.08
C SER A 117 -0.21 1.12 9.37
N ILE A 118 0.88 0.40 9.63
CA ILE A 118 1.10 -0.95 9.07
C ILE A 118 -0.02 -1.89 9.51
N ALA A 119 -0.44 -1.76 10.77
CA ALA A 119 -1.55 -2.51 11.33
C ALA A 119 -2.89 -2.33 10.59
N ASP A 120 -3.11 -1.20 9.91
CA ASP A 120 -4.36 -0.90 9.21
C ASP A 120 -4.44 -1.59 7.83
N CYS A 121 -3.32 -2.11 7.34
CA CYS A 121 -3.23 -2.80 6.05
C CYS A 121 -3.78 -4.23 6.08
N VAL A 122 -4.11 -4.72 7.29
CA VAL A 122 -4.33 -6.14 7.58
C VAL A 122 -5.78 -6.59 7.41
N SER A 123 -6.71 -5.64 7.23
CA SER A 123 -8.14 -5.90 7.21
C SER A 123 -8.77 -6.06 5.81
N GLN A 124 -7.99 -6.32 4.75
CA GLN A 124 -8.53 -6.42 3.39
C GLN A 124 -8.67 -7.89 2.97
N SER A 125 -9.85 -8.33 2.50
CA SER A 125 -10.05 -9.61 1.79
C SER A 125 -10.25 -9.34 0.28
N ILE A 126 -9.89 -10.31 -0.56
CA ILE A 126 -10.19 -10.30 -2.00
C ILE A 126 -10.67 -11.69 -2.42
N GLU A 127 -11.79 -11.72 -3.14
CA GLU A 127 -12.28 -12.86 -3.91
C GLU A 127 -11.36 -13.12 -5.09
N PHE A 128 -10.36 -13.99 -4.90
CA PHE A 128 -9.36 -14.31 -5.91
C PHE A 128 -9.79 -15.44 -6.87
N PHE A 129 -10.93 -16.10 -6.64
CA PHE A 129 -11.37 -17.28 -7.41
C PHE A 129 -12.86 -17.35 -7.75
N GLU A 130 -13.56 -16.22 -7.92
CA GLU A 130 -14.85 -16.29 -8.63
C GLU A 130 -14.60 -16.44 -10.14
N VAL A 131 -14.44 -17.70 -10.56
CA VAL A 131 -14.45 -18.11 -11.96
C VAL A 131 -15.89 -17.94 -12.46
N GLN A 132 -16.09 -17.08 -13.47
CA GLN A 132 -17.35 -16.96 -14.23
C GLN A 132 -17.76 -18.29 -14.87
#